data_AF-A0A5R9C2C2-F1
#
_entry.id   AF-A0A5R9C2C2-F1
#
_cell.length_a   1.000
_cell.length_b   1.000
_cell.length_c   1.000
_cell.angle_alpha   90.00
_cell.angle_beta   90.00
_cell.angle_gamma   90.00
#
_symmetry.space_group_name_H-M   'P 1'
#
loop_
_entity.id
_entity.type
_entity.pdbx_description
1 polymer ?
#
loop_
_entity_poly.entity_id
_entity_poly.type
_entity_poly.pdbx_seq_one_letter_code
_entity_poly.pdbx_strand_id
1 'polypeptide(L)'
;MTKYTKLIGTIIFTLITFSVYSISQGQNSTNQTLTLSTIEGDPSYIDALYLAGYAFTNTDSDDPSFVYQNGDFTFLEELSFLDKIDHSTNPLINKIKDKHASFLRGKSPYATFEENKERIIYASSRSDIYWSKSTANQLSVSVLEKSTNKETTDVFSLPDNLQKSDFMNLRDVYITYPKIYFTVGTSNPSTNTEALSVLSVDLEDSEPKLKLVREFDSEFNDTNNGNYTGLSTSNSRYLNLNSTYYSDEGESTVSKMAFYDYSEDKILDMPDLEKLSSPVVLEAEEGLYIAAAAEHGYTIYKADTAKSPVALSKITEISGSAESSTLYPTFIFNDSLYSYEEIYVDKNSTSFIQTNNLETGELTYRGKLTSNNEKDENVYFSLTEFELSE
;
A
#
# COMPACT_ATOMS: atom_id res chain seq x y z
N MET A 1 -13.74 -47.54 31.88
CA MET A 1 -13.47 -47.81 30.45
C MET A 1 -13.87 -46.67 29.51
N THR A 2 -14.92 -45.90 29.79
CA THR A 2 -15.45 -44.84 28.89
C THR A 2 -14.55 -43.62 28.65
N LYS A 3 -13.65 -43.26 29.59
CA LYS A 3 -12.71 -42.14 29.38
C LYS A 3 -11.62 -42.45 28.34
N TYR A 4 -11.05 -43.65 28.37
CA TYR A 4 -10.01 -44.05 27.42
C TYR A 4 -10.57 -44.32 26.02
N THR A 5 -11.77 -44.89 25.91
CA THR A 5 -12.42 -45.07 24.59
C THR A 5 -12.77 -43.73 23.94
N LYS A 6 -13.23 -42.74 24.71
CA LYS A 6 -13.45 -41.38 24.19
C LYS A 6 -12.15 -40.73 23.77
N LEU A 7 -11.09 -40.83 24.58
CA LEU A 7 -9.77 -40.29 24.25
C LEU A 7 -9.18 -40.95 23.00
N ILE A 8 -9.24 -42.28 22.90
CA ILE A 8 -8.78 -43.05 21.73
C ILE A 8 -9.60 -42.68 20.49
N GLY A 9 -10.93 -42.56 20.63
CA GLY A 9 -11.81 -42.12 19.54
C GLY A 9 -11.48 -40.71 19.05
N THR A 10 -11.23 -39.77 19.97
CA THR A 10 -10.77 -38.41 19.62
C THR A 10 -9.42 -38.44 18.93
N ILE A 11 -8.44 -39.20 19.43
CA ILE A 11 -7.12 -39.34 18.80
C ILE A 11 -7.23 -39.90 17.39
N ILE A 12 -8.03 -40.96 17.19
CA ILE A 12 -8.25 -41.55 15.86
C ILE A 12 -8.94 -40.56 14.93
N PHE A 13 -9.97 -39.86 15.41
CA PHE A 13 -10.64 -38.83 14.62
C PHE A 13 -9.66 -37.75 14.18
N THR A 14 -8.89 -37.17 15.12
CA THR A 14 -7.87 -36.17 14.85
C THR A 14 -6.84 -36.67 13.83
N LEU A 15 -6.34 -37.90 13.98
CA LEU A 15 -5.40 -38.49 13.02
C LEU A 15 -6.00 -38.61 11.61
N ILE A 16 -7.26 -39.03 11.49
CA ILE A 16 -7.95 -39.12 10.20
C ILE A 16 -8.13 -37.73 9.61
N THR A 17 -8.57 -36.73 10.39
CA THR A 17 -8.77 -35.36 9.91
C THR A 17 -7.45 -34.75 9.42
N PHE A 18 -6.36 -34.90 10.19
CA PHE A 18 -5.04 -34.43 9.78
C PHE A 18 -4.52 -35.15 8.54
N SER A 19 -4.74 -36.48 8.44
CA SER A 19 -4.31 -37.24 7.26
C SER A 19 -5.05 -36.83 5.99
N VAL A 20 -6.37 -36.66 6.06
CA VAL A 20 -7.19 -36.18 4.93
C VAL A 20 -6.78 -34.76 4.55
N TYR A 21 -6.56 -33.89 5.53
CA TYR A 21 -6.07 -32.54 5.30
C TYR A 21 -4.70 -32.51 4.61
N SER A 22 -3.73 -33.31 5.08
CA SER A 22 -2.40 -33.39 4.46
C SER A 22 -2.47 -33.93 3.03
N ILE A 23 -3.34 -34.90 2.73
CA ILE A 23 -3.55 -35.40 1.37
C ILE A 23 -4.18 -34.32 0.49
N SER A 24 -5.18 -33.59 1.00
CA SER A 24 -5.82 -32.49 0.27
C SER A 24 -4.83 -31.36 -0.04
N GLN A 25 -3.97 -30.99 0.91
CA GLN A 25 -2.92 -29.99 0.68
C GLN A 25 -1.91 -30.46 -0.38
N GLY A 26 -1.48 -31.72 -0.34
CA GLY A 26 -0.57 -32.28 -1.35
C GLY A 26 -1.20 -32.46 -2.74
N GLN A 27 -2.53 -32.41 -2.87
CA GLN A 27 -3.22 -32.36 -4.16
C GLN A 27 -3.40 -30.93 -4.69
N ASN A 28 -3.38 -29.94 -3.79
CA ASN A 28 -3.51 -28.52 -4.10
C ASN A 28 -2.15 -27.82 -4.27
N SER A 29 -1.03 -28.47 -3.93
CA SER A 29 0.30 -27.92 -4.16
C SER A 29 0.54 -27.71 -5.66
N THR A 30 0.89 -26.50 -6.04
CA THR A 30 1.19 -26.18 -7.43
C THR A 30 2.53 -26.82 -7.80
N ASN A 31 2.61 -27.57 -8.90
CA ASN A 31 3.93 -27.97 -9.45
C ASN A 31 4.61 -26.80 -10.19
N GLN A 32 4.14 -25.58 -9.96
CA GLN A 32 4.57 -24.38 -10.66
C GLN A 32 5.67 -23.71 -9.86
N THR A 33 6.62 -23.11 -10.56
CA THR A 33 7.71 -22.36 -9.92
C THR A 33 7.85 -21.01 -10.59
N LEU A 34 7.96 -19.97 -9.77
CA LEU A 34 8.33 -18.64 -10.20
C LEU A 34 9.82 -18.43 -9.98
N THR A 35 10.45 -17.76 -10.93
CA THR A 35 11.84 -17.37 -10.84
C THR A 35 12.02 -15.94 -11.31
N LEU A 36 12.87 -15.20 -10.60
CA LEU A 36 13.34 -13.89 -10.99
C LEU A 36 14.79 -14.03 -11.44
N SER A 37 15.01 -14.00 -12.75
CA SER A 37 16.34 -14.20 -13.33
C SER A 37 16.95 -12.85 -13.71
N THR A 38 18.12 -12.54 -13.14
CA THR A 38 18.89 -11.35 -13.52
C THR A 38 19.28 -11.40 -14.99
N ILE A 39 18.96 -10.34 -15.72
CA ILE A 39 19.35 -10.14 -17.12
C ILE A 39 20.61 -9.27 -17.17
N GLU A 40 20.61 -8.18 -16.40
CA GLU A 40 21.65 -7.16 -16.41
C GLU A 40 21.73 -6.47 -15.04
N GLY A 41 22.91 -5.95 -14.69
CA GLY A 41 23.13 -5.19 -13.47
C GLY A 41 23.42 -6.04 -12.23
N ASP A 42 23.37 -5.41 -11.06
CA ASP A 42 23.71 -6.02 -9.77
C ASP A 42 22.45 -6.51 -9.04
N PRO A 43 22.29 -7.82 -8.76
CA PRO A 43 21.14 -8.34 -8.04
C PRO A 43 21.00 -7.81 -6.60
N SER A 44 22.05 -7.23 -6.00
CA SER A 44 21.97 -6.67 -4.64
C SER A 44 20.91 -5.57 -4.51
N TYR A 45 20.54 -4.90 -5.61
CA TYR A 45 19.49 -3.87 -5.64
C TYR A 45 18.09 -4.43 -5.36
N ILE A 46 17.88 -5.75 -5.44
CA ILE A 46 16.59 -6.39 -5.17
C ILE A 46 16.62 -7.33 -3.95
N ASP A 47 17.72 -7.39 -3.19
CA ASP A 47 17.84 -8.29 -2.03
C ASP A 47 16.75 -8.04 -0.98
N ALA A 48 16.44 -6.77 -0.75
CA ALA A 48 15.40 -6.33 0.18
C ALA A 48 14.04 -6.14 -0.50
N LEU A 49 13.83 -6.60 -1.73
CA LEU A 49 12.58 -6.37 -2.43
C LEU A 49 11.48 -7.28 -1.91
N TYR A 50 10.33 -6.67 -1.58
CA TYR A 50 9.08 -7.34 -1.34
C TYR A 50 8.15 -7.14 -2.54
N LEU A 51 7.61 -8.24 -3.07
CA LEU A 51 6.59 -8.20 -4.13
C LEU A 51 5.40 -9.03 -3.69
N ALA A 52 4.20 -8.53 -3.92
CA ALA A 52 2.99 -9.35 -3.90
C ALA A 52 2.26 -9.18 -5.23
N GLY A 53 1.67 -10.28 -5.72
CA GLY A 53 0.97 -10.23 -6.98
C GLY A 53 0.19 -11.49 -7.35
N TYR A 54 -0.42 -11.42 -8.52
CA TYR A 54 -1.19 -12.48 -9.13
C TYR A 54 -0.36 -13.18 -10.20
N ALA A 55 -0.39 -14.50 -10.19
CA ALA A 55 0.14 -15.33 -11.25
C ALA A 55 -0.95 -16.30 -11.73
N PHE A 56 -0.94 -16.61 -13.03
CA PHE A 56 -1.69 -17.71 -13.66
C PHE A 56 -3.22 -17.60 -13.68
N THR A 57 -3.79 -16.50 -13.20
CA THR A 57 -5.24 -16.32 -13.17
C THR A 57 -5.63 -14.88 -13.50
N ASN A 58 -6.75 -14.74 -14.18
CA ASN A 58 -7.44 -13.45 -14.30
C ASN A 58 -8.39 -13.38 -13.10
N THR A 59 -7.91 -12.88 -11.97
CA THR A 59 -8.66 -12.95 -10.70
C THR A 59 -9.39 -11.67 -10.39
N ASP A 60 -10.71 -11.79 -10.22
CA ASP A 60 -11.55 -10.89 -9.41
C ASP A 60 -11.30 -11.14 -7.88
N SER A 61 -10.09 -11.54 -7.49
CA SER A 61 -9.70 -11.77 -6.09
C SER A 61 -8.92 -10.56 -5.59
N ASP A 62 -9.32 -9.98 -4.47
CA ASP A 62 -8.59 -8.86 -3.85
C ASP A 62 -7.26 -9.29 -3.21
N ASP A 63 -7.04 -10.60 -2.99
CA ASP A 63 -5.82 -11.12 -2.37
C ASP A 63 -4.81 -11.69 -3.39
N PRO A 64 -3.50 -11.36 -3.29
CA PRO A 64 -2.47 -11.82 -4.20
C PRO A 64 -2.28 -13.35 -4.13
N SER A 65 -1.74 -13.93 -5.19
CA SER A 65 -1.48 -15.38 -5.27
C SER A 65 -0.07 -15.76 -4.80
N PHE A 66 0.89 -14.84 -4.89
CA PHE A 66 2.28 -15.08 -4.52
C PHE A 66 2.89 -13.87 -3.81
N VAL A 67 3.97 -14.15 -3.08
CA VAL A 67 4.86 -13.15 -2.50
C VAL A 67 6.31 -13.49 -2.88
N TYR A 68 7.11 -12.48 -3.20
CA TYR A 68 8.57 -12.57 -3.31
C TYR A 68 9.19 -11.82 -2.15
N GLN A 69 10.09 -12.47 -1.42
CA GLN A 69 10.84 -11.84 -0.35
C GLN A 69 12.14 -12.61 -0.11
N ASN A 70 13.24 -11.91 0.20
CA ASN A 70 14.54 -12.51 0.52
C ASN A 70 15.06 -13.48 -0.56
N GLY A 71 14.78 -13.21 -1.84
CA GLY A 71 15.26 -14.02 -2.95
C GLY A 71 14.33 -15.15 -3.40
N ASP A 72 13.27 -15.46 -2.64
CA ASP A 72 12.41 -16.62 -2.89
C ASP A 72 10.94 -16.24 -3.11
N PHE A 73 10.25 -17.02 -3.94
CA PHE A 73 8.81 -16.94 -4.15
C PHE A 73 8.07 -17.92 -3.24
N THR A 74 7.00 -17.45 -2.61
CA THR A 74 6.06 -18.27 -1.85
C THR A 74 4.66 -18.09 -2.43
N PHE A 75 4.03 -19.18 -2.85
CA PHE A 75 2.61 -19.16 -3.21
C PHE A 75 1.75 -19.16 -1.95
N LEU A 76 0.79 -18.24 -1.88
CA LEU A 76 -0.11 -18.14 -0.72
C LEU A 76 -0.97 -19.40 -0.58
N GLU A 77 -1.27 -20.09 -1.68
CA GLU A 77 -1.97 -21.37 -1.68
C GLU A 77 -1.17 -22.51 -1.01
N GLU A 78 0.14 -22.38 -0.87
CA GLU A 78 1.01 -23.39 -0.27
C GLU A 78 1.21 -23.16 1.23
N LEU A 79 0.81 -21.99 1.73
CA LEU A 79 0.83 -21.68 3.16
C LEU A 79 -0.04 -22.65 3.97
N SER A 80 0.28 -22.80 5.25
CA SER A 80 -0.57 -23.53 6.18
C SER A 80 -1.92 -22.83 6.32
N PHE A 81 -2.98 -23.54 6.69
CA PHE A 81 -4.32 -22.94 6.85
C PHE A 81 -4.33 -21.74 7.81
N LEU A 82 -3.55 -21.79 8.89
CA LEU A 82 -3.46 -20.67 9.82
C LEU A 82 -2.70 -19.49 9.20
N ASP A 83 -1.63 -19.77 8.48
CA ASP A 83 -0.86 -18.73 7.81
C ASP A 83 -1.68 -18.06 6.70
N LYS A 84 -2.52 -18.82 5.98
CA LYS A 84 -3.44 -18.26 4.97
C LYS A 84 -4.46 -17.28 5.57
N ILE A 85 -5.04 -17.62 6.72
CA ILE A 85 -6.05 -16.76 7.37
C ILE A 85 -5.42 -15.49 7.94
N ASP A 86 -4.21 -15.60 8.46
CA ASP A 86 -3.51 -14.52 9.15
C ASP A 86 -2.41 -13.86 8.27
N HIS A 87 -2.42 -14.07 6.95
CA HIS A 87 -1.47 -13.43 6.04
C HIS A 87 -1.91 -11.99 5.75
N SER A 88 -0.96 -11.07 5.76
CA SER A 88 -1.15 -9.72 5.23
C SER A 88 -0.25 -9.53 4.01
N THR A 89 -0.71 -8.82 2.99
CA THR A 89 0.15 -8.43 1.87
C THR A 89 1.20 -7.42 2.30
N ASN A 90 0.94 -6.68 3.38
CA ASN A 90 1.91 -5.76 3.94
C ASN A 90 2.99 -6.54 4.72
N PRO A 91 4.28 -6.50 4.31
CA PRO A 91 5.34 -7.24 4.96
C PRO A 91 5.65 -6.73 6.37
N LEU A 92 5.45 -5.45 6.67
CA LEU A 92 5.59 -4.90 8.02
C LEU A 92 4.61 -5.57 8.99
N ILE A 93 3.36 -5.79 8.59
CA ILE A 93 2.37 -6.49 9.43
C ILE A 93 2.82 -7.93 9.70
N ASN A 94 3.31 -8.65 8.69
CA ASN A 94 3.82 -10.02 8.89
C ASN A 94 5.03 -10.04 9.85
N LYS A 95 5.96 -9.08 9.73
CA LYS A 95 7.10 -8.91 10.65
C LYS A 95 6.67 -8.62 12.08
N ILE A 96 5.66 -7.76 12.26
CA ILE A 96 5.06 -7.47 13.56
C ILE A 96 4.37 -8.72 14.10
N LYS A 97 3.70 -9.53 13.26
CA LYS A 97 3.04 -10.77 13.68
C LYS A 97 4.03 -11.74 14.32
N ASP A 98 5.19 -11.96 13.69
CA ASP A 98 6.17 -12.93 14.17
C ASP A 98 6.79 -12.55 15.52
N LYS A 99 7.00 -11.25 15.77
CA LYS A 99 7.69 -10.76 16.98
C LYS A 99 6.74 -10.25 18.06
N HIS A 100 5.60 -9.71 17.66
CA HIS A 100 4.67 -8.94 18.49
C HIS A 100 3.19 -9.28 18.20
N ALA A 101 2.85 -10.55 17.91
CA ALA A 101 1.48 -11.00 17.62
C ALA A 101 0.39 -10.47 18.57
N SER A 102 0.70 -10.30 19.86
CA SER A 102 -0.25 -9.76 20.84
C SER A 102 -0.69 -8.34 20.52
N PHE A 103 0.19 -7.53 19.94
CA PHE A 103 -0.11 -6.17 19.51
C PHE A 103 -1.12 -6.16 18.37
N LEU A 104 -1.03 -7.08 17.40
CA LEU A 104 -1.97 -7.12 16.27
C LEU A 104 -3.38 -7.60 16.65
N ARG A 105 -3.57 -8.17 17.83
CA ARG A 105 -4.85 -8.76 18.23
C ARG A 105 -5.96 -7.69 18.26
N GLY A 106 -6.95 -7.86 17.38
CA GLY A 106 -8.11 -6.97 17.28
C GLY A 106 -7.83 -5.67 16.52
N LYS A 107 -6.71 -5.59 15.78
CA LYS A 107 -6.37 -4.51 14.87
C LYS A 107 -6.66 -4.92 13.43
N SER A 108 -6.99 -3.95 12.58
CA SER A 108 -7.19 -4.20 11.15
C SER A 108 -5.84 -4.31 10.44
N PRO A 109 -5.62 -5.31 9.56
CA PRO A 109 -4.43 -5.39 8.73
C PRO A 109 -4.42 -4.33 7.60
N TYR A 110 -5.52 -3.59 7.43
CA TYR A 110 -5.68 -2.55 6.41
C TYR A 110 -5.42 -1.14 6.94
N ALA A 111 -5.01 -1.03 8.21
CA ALA A 111 -4.69 0.25 8.84
C ALA A 111 -3.26 0.70 8.52
N THR A 112 -2.93 1.92 8.91
CA THR A 112 -1.57 2.45 8.80
C THR A 112 -0.73 1.98 9.99
N PHE A 113 0.44 1.43 9.69
CA PHE A 113 1.45 1.03 10.66
C PHE A 113 2.74 1.81 10.43
N GLU A 114 3.44 2.15 11.51
CA GLU A 114 4.82 2.64 11.48
C GLU A 114 5.64 1.87 12.51
N GLU A 115 6.86 1.49 12.15
CA GLU A 115 7.82 0.88 13.07
C GLU A 115 9.11 1.69 13.05
N ASN A 116 9.62 2.01 14.23
CA ASN A 116 10.97 2.51 14.40
C ASN A 116 11.75 1.66 15.41
N LYS A 117 12.94 2.13 15.79
CA LYS A 117 13.82 1.40 16.72
C LYS A 117 13.19 1.19 18.10
N GLU A 118 12.34 2.13 18.54
CA GLU A 118 11.78 2.14 19.89
C GLU A 118 10.35 1.63 19.94
N ARG A 119 9.55 1.89 18.90
CA ARG A 119 8.10 1.73 18.95
C ARG A 119 7.53 1.09 17.68
N ILE A 120 6.33 0.52 17.83
CA ILE A 120 5.42 0.22 16.72
C ILE A 120 4.14 1.00 16.96
N ILE A 121 3.69 1.74 15.96
CA ILE A 121 2.50 2.59 16.01
C ILE A 121 1.48 2.05 15.04
N TYR A 122 0.23 2.00 15.49
CA TYR A 122 -0.95 1.64 14.72
C TYR A 122 -1.93 2.79 14.78
N ALA A 123 -2.48 3.18 13.63
CA ALA A 123 -3.50 4.21 13.54
C ALA A 123 -4.58 3.80 12.55
N SER A 124 -5.85 3.86 12.97
CA SER A 124 -6.98 3.42 12.15
C SER A 124 -8.27 4.15 12.49
N SER A 125 -9.29 3.96 11.65
CA SER A 125 -10.68 4.15 12.05
C SER A 125 -11.18 2.90 12.77
N ARG A 126 -12.17 3.03 13.66
CA ARG A 126 -12.80 1.85 14.28
C ARG A 126 -13.73 1.10 13.32
N SER A 127 -14.21 1.74 12.25
CA SER A 127 -14.93 1.08 11.16
C SER A 127 -14.08 0.03 10.45
N ASP A 128 -12.76 0.23 10.37
CA ASP A 128 -11.83 -0.75 9.75
C ASP A 128 -11.81 -2.09 10.51
N ILE A 129 -12.17 -2.07 11.80
CA ILE A 129 -12.23 -3.26 12.66
C ILE A 129 -13.67 -3.82 12.73
N TYR A 130 -14.68 -2.95 12.60
CA TYR A 130 -16.09 -3.28 12.82
C TYR A 130 -16.98 -2.87 11.64
N TRP A 131 -16.76 -3.46 10.47
CA TRP A 131 -17.50 -3.20 9.23
C TRP A 131 -19.04 -3.29 9.35
N SER A 132 -19.55 -4.06 10.32
CA SER A 132 -21.00 -4.22 10.55
C SER A 132 -21.65 -3.15 11.44
N LYS A 133 -20.88 -2.22 12.03
CA LYS A 133 -21.39 -1.16 12.89
C LYS A 133 -21.18 0.20 12.25
N SER A 134 -22.22 0.72 11.60
CA SER A 134 -22.20 1.98 10.83
C SER A 134 -21.98 3.27 11.66
N THR A 135 -21.52 3.19 12.90
CA THR A 135 -21.54 4.33 13.85
C THR A 135 -20.32 4.47 14.76
N ALA A 136 -19.26 3.69 14.55
CA ALA A 136 -18.03 3.90 15.34
C ALA A 136 -17.15 4.99 14.70
N ASN A 137 -17.63 6.25 14.70
CA ASN A 137 -16.94 7.46 14.21
C ASN A 137 -15.79 7.85 15.17
N GLN A 138 -14.88 6.91 15.40
CA GLN A 138 -13.75 7.06 16.30
C GLN A 138 -12.48 6.68 15.57
N LEU A 139 -11.44 7.46 15.81
CA LEU A 139 -10.09 7.17 15.40
C LEU A 139 -9.36 6.52 16.57
N SER A 140 -8.51 5.54 16.29
CA SER A 140 -7.76 4.81 17.31
C SER A 140 -6.29 4.89 17.00
N VAL A 141 -5.48 5.08 18.05
CA VAL A 141 -4.04 4.96 17.98
C VAL A 141 -3.59 3.96 19.04
N SER A 142 -2.75 3.00 18.65
CA SER A 142 -2.07 2.12 19.59
C SER A 142 -0.55 2.27 19.43
N VAL A 143 0.17 2.32 20.54
CA VAL A 143 1.63 2.42 20.57
C VAL A 143 2.17 1.26 21.38
N LEU A 144 3.07 0.47 20.78
CA LEU A 144 3.83 -0.58 21.44
C LEU A 144 5.26 -0.11 21.68
N GLU A 145 5.67 -0.05 22.94
CA GLU A 145 7.06 0.17 23.33
C GLU A 145 7.85 -1.14 23.22
N LYS A 146 8.76 -1.26 22.25
CA LYS A 146 9.46 -2.52 21.92
C LYS A 146 10.34 -3.02 23.07
N SER A 147 10.92 -2.11 23.85
CA SER A 147 11.80 -2.43 24.98
C SER A 147 11.07 -3.08 26.16
N THR A 148 9.80 -2.74 26.36
CA THR A 148 8.99 -3.20 27.50
C THR A 148 7.83 -4.11 27.08
N ASN A 149 7.56 -4.19 25.77
CA ASN A 149 6.38 -4.82 25.18
C ASN A 149 5.05 -4.29 25.77
N LYS A 150 5.06 -3.04 26.23
CA LYS A 150 3.89 -2.37 26.81
C LYS A 150 3.14 -1.65 25.70
N GLU A 151 1.85 -1.93 25.60
CA GLU A 151 0.94 -1.25 24.69
C GLU A 151 0.12 -0.18 25.43
N THR A 152 -0.03 0.98 24.80
CA THR A 152 -1.08 1.97 25.12
C THR A 152 -2.01 2.11 23.93
N THR A 153 -3.29 2.36 24.19
CA THR A 153 -4.28 2.61 23.13
C THR A 153 -5.16 3.77 23.54
N ASP A 154 -5.25 4.74 22.66
CA ASP A 154 -6.09 5.91 22.78
C ASP A 154 -7.16 5.90 21.70
N VAL A 155 -8.37 6.31 22.08
CA VAL A 155 -9.52 6.36 21.19
C VAL A 155 -10.08 7.77 21.21
N PHE A 156 -10.16 8.36 20.03
CA PHE A 156 -10.53 9.74 19.84
C PHE A 156 -11.88 9.83 19.14
N SER A 157 -12.72 10.73 19.64
CA SER A 157 -13.95 11.15 18.94
C SER A 157 -13.63 12.38 18.10
N LEU A 158 -14.40 12.58 17.02
CA LEU A 158 -14.24 13.78 16.19
C LEU A 158 -14.46 15.05 17.03
N PRO A 159 -13.73 16.14 16.71
CA PRO A 159 -13.95 17.45 17.30
C PRO A 159 -15.41 17.92 17.20
N ASP A 160 -15.90 18.69 18.18
CA ASP A 160 -17.31 19.13 18.27
C ASP A 160 -17.83 19.81 16.99
N ASN A 161 -16.97 20.54 16.28
CA ASN A 161 -17.32 21.20 15.01
C ASN A 161 -17.58 20.22 13.87
N LEU A 162 -17.09 18.97 13.96
CA LEU A 162 -17.33 17.89 13.01
C LEU A 162 -18.31 16.82 13.51
N GLN A 163 -18.74 16.88 14.78
CA GLN A 163 -19.68 15.89 15.35
C GLN A 163 -21.08 15.90 14.72
N LYS A 164 -21.45 16.97 14.01
CA LYS A 164 -22.72 17.05 13.25
C LYS A 164 -22.64 16.35 11.89
N SER A 165 -21.44 15.96 11.48
CA SER A 165 -21.18 15.26 10.24
C SER A 165 -21.02 13.77 10.53
N ASP A 166 -21.48 12.93 9.61
CA ASP A 166 -21.18 11.52 9.63
C ASP A 166 -19.77 11.32 9.08
N PHE A 167 -18.95 10.57 9.82
CA PHE A 167 -17.64 10.14 9.31
C PHE A 167 -17.89 9.19 8.15
N MET A 168 -17.43 9.57 6.96
CA MET A 168 -17.60 8.75 5.77
C MET A 168 -16.50 7.70 5.69
N ASN A 169 -15.25 8.14 5.81
CA ASN A 169 -14.08 7.30 5.63
C ASN A 169 -12.80 7.96 6.14
N LEU A 170 -11.83 7.11 6.50
CA LEU A 170 -10.43 7.52 6.70
C LEU A 170 -9.79 7.52 5.31
N ARG A 171 -9.24 8.67 4.90
CA ARG A 171 -8.58 8.83 3.60
C ARG A 171 -7.10 8.54 3.70
N ASP A 172 -6.45 9.06 4.74
CA ASP A 172 -5.01 8.95 4.90
C ASP A 172 -4.60 9.14 6.37
N VAL A 173 -3.43 8.62 6.73
CA VAL A 173 -2.81 8.78 8.04
C VAL A 173 -1.32 9.05 7.89
N TYR A 174 -0.87 10.13 8.52
CA TYR A 174 0.55 10.43 8.63
C TYR A 174 1.00 10.41 10.10
N ILE A 175 1.88 9.48 10.41
CA ILE A 175 2.47 9.22 11.72
C ILE A 175 3.86 9.86 11.76
N THR A 176 4.01 10.87 12.61
CA THR A 176 5.30 11.48 12.96
C THR A 176 5.38 11.63 14.48
N TYR A 177 5.66 10.51 15.16
CA TYR A 177 5.58 10.41 16.61
C TYR A 177 6.30 11.57 17.35
N PRO A 178 5.68 12.20 18.35
CA PRO A 178 4.40 11.84 18.99
C PRO A 178 3.14 12.37 18.29
N LYS A 179 3.28 13.08 17.17
CA LYS A 179 2.17 13.69 16.45
C LYS A 179 1.62 12.76 15.37
N ILE A 180 0.30 12.64 15.29
CA ILE A 180 -0.39 11.85 14.27
C ILE A 180 -1.42 12.73 13.59
N TYR A 181 -1.48 12.63 12.26
CA TYR A 181 -2.46 13.29 11.43
C TYR A 181 -3.41 12.27 10.82
N PHE A 182 -4.69 12.61 10.80
CA PHE A 182 -5.75 11.82 10.17
C PHE A 182 -6.43 12.70 9.13
N THR A 183 -6.56 12.20 7.91
CA THR A 183 -7.37 12.85 6.89
C THR A 183 -8.69 12.13 6.78
N VAL A 184 -9.77 12.84 7.06
CA VAL A 184 -11.10 12.25 7.19
C VAL A 184 -12.05 12.88 6.18
N GLY A 185 -12.82 12.04 5.50
CA GLY A 185 -14.00 12.46 4.77
C GLY A 185 -15.19 12.54 5.73
N THR A 186 -15.92 13.66 5.68
CA THR A 186 -17.12 13.85 6.49
C THR A 186 -18.27 14.31 5.61
N SER A 187 -19.47 13.79 5.84
CA SER A 187 -20.69 14.26 5.18
C SER A 187 -21.57 14.99 6.18
N ASN A 188 -22.09 16.15 5.78
CA ASN A 188 -23.15 16.80 6.50
C ASN A 188 -24.48 16.56 5.76
N PRO A 189 -25.31 15.61 6.24
CA PRO A 189 -26.56 15.26 5.56
C PRO A 189 -27.58 16.40 5.57
N SER A 190 -27.46 17.38 6.48
CA SER A 190 -28.39 18.51 6.54
C SER A 190 -28.16 19.53 5.41
N THR A 191 -26.91 19.65 4.96
CA THR A 191 -26.51 20.57 3.88
C THR A 191 -26.20 19.83 2.57
N ASN A 192 -26.19 18.50 2.59
CA ASN A 192 -25.74 17.65 1.49
C ASN A 192 -24.35 18.07 0.98
N THR A 193 -23.46 18.37 1.91
CA THR A 193 -22.07 18.78 1.63
C THR A 193 -21.12 17.75 2.20
N GLU A 194 -20.09 17.42 1.45
CA GLU A 194 -18.99 16.59 1.92
C GLU A 194 -17.75 17.46 2.08
N ALA A 195 -16.99 17.25 3.15
CA ALA A 195 -15.77 17.95 3.44
C ALA A 195 -14.63 16.98 3.74
N LEU A 196 -13.44 17.32 3.25
CA LEU A 196 -12.19 16.65 3.59
C LEU A 196 -11.48 17.47 4.67
N SER A 197 -11.10 16.84 5.77
CA SER A 197 -10.49 17.51 6.93
C SER A 197 -9.23 16.80 7.39
N VAL A 198 -8.21 17.57 7.77
CA VAL A 198 -7.03 17.08 8.47
C VAL A 198 -7.19 17.34 9.95
N LEU A 199 -7.13 16.27 10.73
CA LEU A 199 -7.10 16.29 12.18
C LEU A 199 -5.70 15.94 12.65
N SER A 200 -5.27 16.47 13.79
CA SER A 200 -4.04 16.03 14.44
C SER A 200 -4.25 15.74 15.91
N VAL A 201 -3.43 14.85 16.45
CA VAL A 201 -3.30 14.60 17.89
C VAL A 201 -1.82 14.52 18.24
N ASP A 202 -1.47 15.04 19.40
CA ASP A 202 -0.17 14.82 20.03
C ASP A 202 -0.38 13.85 21.19
N LEU A 203 0.29 12.69 21.15
CA LEU A 203 0.13 11.64 22.15
C LEU A 203 0.88 11.94 23.46
N GLU A 204 1.81 12.90 23.46
CA GLU A 204 2.53 13.32 24.66
C GLU A 204 1.82 14.46 25.41
N ASP A 205 0.75 15.03 24.85
CA ASP A 205 -0.13 15.96 25.56
C ASP A 205 -0.70 15.28 26.83
N SER A 206 -0.87 16.04 27.92
CA SER A 206 -1.41 15.48 29.18
C SER A 206 -2.83 14.93 29.07
N GLU A 207 -3.58 15.41 28.07
CA GLU A 207 -4.91 14.93 27.70
C GLU A 207 -5.02 14.97 26.16
N PRO A 208 -4.52 13.94 25.46
CA PRO A 208 -4.50 13.89 24.00
C PRO A 208 -5.91 14.04 23.42
N LYS A 209 -6.08 15.00 22.51
CA LYS A 209 -7.37 15.28 21.84
C LYS A 209 -7.12 15.61 20.37
N LEU A 210 -8.02 15.14 19.50
CA LEU A 210 -8.03 15.54 18.11
C LEU A 210 -8.31 17.04 17.99
N LYS A 211 -7.51 17.71 17.16
CA LYS A 211 -7.63 19.12 16.82
C LYS A 211 -7.79 19.21 15.30
N LEU A 212 -8.77 19.97 14.83
CA LEU A 212 -8.86 20.31 13.41
C LEU A 212 -7.66 21.18 13.03
N VAL A 213 -6.90 20.72 12.03
CA VAL A 213 -5.76 21.45 11.46
C VAL A 213 -6.23 22.22 10.24
N ARG A 214 -6.92 21.54 9.33
CA ARG A 214 -7.33 22.10 8.03
C ARG A 214 -8.63 21.47 7.54
N GLU A 215 -9.42 22.28 6.85
CA GLU A 215 -10.53 21.82 6.00
C GLU A 215 -10.16 22.16 4.55
N PHE A 216 -10.49 21.26 3.62
CA PHE A 216 -10.33 21.49 2.20
C PHE A 216 -11.68 21.75 1.54
N ASP A 217 -11.64 22.50 0.44
CA ASP A 217 -12.81 22.73 -0.40
C ASP A 217 -13.34 21.42 -0.97
N SER A 218 -14.66 21.34 -1.17
CA SER A 218 -15.33 20.14 -1.68
C SER A 218 -14.88 19.73 -3.08
N GLU A 219 -14.22 20.62 -3.83
CA GLU A 219 -13.64 20.32 -5.15
C GLU A 219 -12.54 19.24 -5.12
N PHE A 220 -11.88 19.08 -3.97
CA PHE A 220 -10.87 18.04 -3.72
C PHE A 220 -11.48 16.77 -3.11
N ASN A 221 -12.80 16.75 -2.93
CA ASN A 221 -13.51 15.68 -2.26
C ASN A 221 -14.37 14.85 -3.21
N ASP A 222 -14.25 15.05 -4.53
CA ASP A 222 -15.11 14.36 -5.49
C ASP A 222 -14.85 12.84 -5.43
N THR A 223 -15.86 12.15 -4.91
CA THR A 223 -15.94 10.73 -4.63
C THR A 223 -16.17 9.98 -5.93
N ASN A 224 -15.15 9.93 -6.79
CA ASN A 224 -15.19 8.98 -7.88
C ASN A 224 -14.51 7.67 -7.51
N ASN A 225 -15.26 6.60 -7.72
CA ASN A 225 -14.90 5.18 -7.81
C ASN A 225 -13.73 4.88 -8.80
N GLY A 226 -12.84 5.83 -9.07
CA GLY A 226 -11.57 5.55 -9.73
C GLY A 226 -10.74 4.73 -8.77
N ASN A 227 -10.73 3.42 -9.00
CA ASN A 227 -9.83 2.42 -8.43
C ASN A 227 -8.81 3.03 -7.47
N TYR A 228 -9.16 3.07 -6.18
CA TYR A 228 -8.18 3.17 -5.13
C TYR A 228 -7.27 1.95 -5.28
N THR A 229 -6.18 2.09 -6.03
CA THR A 229 -5.06 1.16 -5.93
C THR A 229 -4.44 1.42 -4.56
N GLY A 230 -4.96 0.68 -3.58
CA GLY A 230 -4.48 0.67 -2.21
C GLY A 230 -5.03 1.80 -1.35
N LEU A 231 -5.61 1.45 -0.22
CA LEU A 231 -5.23 2.13 1.01
C LEU A 231 -3.70 2.27 0.95
N SER A 232 -3.19 3.50 0.97
CA SER A 232 -1.77 3.71 1.23
C SER A 232 -1.51 3.15 2.62
N THR A 233 -1.08 1.89 2.69
CA THR A 233 -0.47 1.29 3.87
C THR A 233 0.81 2.04 4.23
N SER A 234 1.32 2.86 3.31
CA SER A 234 2.49 3.72 3.50
C SER A 234 2.16 4.99 4.28
N ASN A 235 3.00 5.25 5.28
CA ASN A 235 2.99 6.47 6.09
C ASN A 235 3.59 7.64 5.29
N SER A 236 2.79 8.28 4.42
CA SER A 236 3.25 9.36 3.53
C SER A 236 3.11 10.76 4.14
N ARG A 237 4.10 11.64 3.94
CA ARG A 237 4.04 13.06 4.38
C ARG A 237 3.12 13.91 3.53
N TYR A 238 2.83 13.49 2.30
CA TYR A 238 2.12 14.30 1.32
C TYR A 238 0.77 13.70 0.98
N LEU A 239 -0.29 14.42 1.33
CA LEU A 239 -1.64 14.08 0.89
C LEU A 239 -1.86 14.57 -0.54
N ASN A 240 -2.23 13.67 -1.43
CA ASN A 240 -2.64 14.01 -2.79
C ASN A 240 -4.03 14.66 -2.80
N LEU A 241 -4.14 15.84 -3.43
CA LEU A 241 -5.38 16.59 -3.59
C LEU A 241 -5.65 16.83 -5.08
N ASN A 242 -6.60 16.08 -5.64
CA ASN A 242 -7.00 16.21 -7.04
C ASN A 242 -8.45 16.64 -7.18
N SER A 243 -8.72 17.45 -8.20
CA SER A 243 -10.06 17.65 -8.72
C SER A 243 -10.15 16.98 -10.09
N THR A 244 -11.17 16.17 -10.29
CA THR A 244 -11.38 15.42 -11.53
C THR A 244 -12.72 15.81 -12.12
N TYR A 245 -12.73 16.24 -13.38
CA TYR A 245 -13.95 16.46 -14.15
C TYR A 245 -14.26 15.20 -14.97
N TYR A 246 -15.54 14.83 -15.02
CA TYR A 246 -16.02 13.76 -15.89
C TYR A 246 -16.79 14.38 -17.05
N SER A 247 -16.37 14.05 -18.27
CA SER A 247 -17.16 14.38 -19.45
C SER A 247 -18.49 13.62 -19.44
N ASP A 248 -19.45 14.09 -20.23
CA ASP A 248 -20.73 13.39 -20.45
C ASP A 248 -20.54 11.96 -21.01
N GLU A 249 -19.36 11.65 -21.56
CA GLU A 249 -18.98 10.34 -22.10
C GLU A 249 -18.28 9.43 -21.05
N GLY A 250 -18.08 9.91 -19.83
CA GLY A 250 -17.48 9.16 -18.72
C GLY A 250 -15.94 9.20 -18.68
N GLU A 251 -15.30 9.95 -19.58
CA GLU A 251 -13.86 10.18 -19.51
C GLU A 251 -13.53 11.15 -18.37
N SER A 252 -12.56 10.79 -17.53
CA SER A 252 -12.07 11.63 -16.46
C SER A 252 -10.88 12.49 -16.91
N THR A 253 -10.84 13.73 -16.47
CA THR A 253 -9.69 14.63 -16.64
C THR A 253 -9.37 15.28 -15.32
N VAL A 254 -8.13 15.15 -14.85
CA VAL A 254 -7.66 15.86 -13.66
C VAL A 254 -7.56 17.35 -14.01
N SER A 255 -8.44 18.17 -13.44
CA SER A 255 -8.52 19.61 -13.71
C SER A 255 -7.58 20.43 -12.83
N LYS A 256 -7.23 19.90 -11.65
CA LYS A 256 -6.32 20.53 -10.69
C LYS A 256 -5.64 19.45 -9.86
N MET A 257 -4.34 19.60 -9.65
CA MET A 257 -3.55 18.78 -8.75
C MET A 257 -2.82 19.68 -7.75
N ALA A 258 -2.86 19.30 -6.49
CA ALA A 258 -2.10 19.90 -5.41
C ALA A 258 -1.70 18.82 -4.41
N PHE A 259 -0.77 19.16 -3.53
CA PHE A 259 -0.41 18.31 -2.39
C PHE A 259 -0.56 19.09 -1.11
N TYR A 260 -1.01 18.42 -0.04
CA TYR A 260 -0.92 18.98 1.29
C TYR A 260 0.25 18.36 2.04
N ASP A 261 1.17 19.21 2.49
CA ASP A 261 2.31 18.83 3.32
C ASP A 261 1.88 18.83 4.80
N TYR A 262 1.75 17.65 5.40
CA TYR A 262 1.34 17.53 6.81
C TYR A 262 2.31 18.22 7.77
N SER A 263 3.60 18.27 7.44
CA SER A 263 4.63 18.80 8.34
C SER A 263 4.68 20.33 8.32
N GLU A 264 4.43 20.95 7.16
CA GLU A 264 4.47 22.40 6.98
C GLU A 264 3.09 23.06 7.06
N ASP A 265 2.00 22.28 7.10
CA ASP A 265 0.61 22.75 7.01
C ASP A 265 0.43 23.72 5.82
N LYS A 266 0.87 23.25 4.65
CA LYS A 266 0.92 24.05 3.42
C LYS A 266 0.37 23.26 2.25
N ILE A 267 -0.40 23.94 1.40
CA ILE A 267 -0.81 23.42 0.09
C ILE A 267 0.27 23.77 -0.93
N LEU A 268 0.72 22.75 -1.65
CA LEU A 268 1.69 22.81 -2.74
C LEU A 268 0.93 22.72 -4.05
N ASP A 269 0.61 23.88 -4.62
CA ASP A 269 -0.03 23.95 -5.94
C ASP A 269 0.92 23.43 -7.00
N MET A 270 0.50 22.42 -7.75
CA MET A 270 1.29 21.91 -8.87
C MET A 270 1.17 22.87 -10.07
N PRO A 271 2.24 23.01 -10.87
CA PRO A 271 2.14 23.70 -12.14
C PRO A 271 1.15 22.94 -13.03
N ASP A 272 0.57 23.62 -14.02
CA ASP A 272 -0.36 23.00 -14.96
C ASP A 272 0.21 21.70 -15.56
N LEU A 273 -0.41 20.58 -15.17
CA LEU A 273 -0.02 19.23 -15.55
C LEU A 273 -0.81 18.74 -16.77
N GLU A 274 -1.61 19.56 -17.44
CA GLU A 274 -2.29 19.19 -18.70
C GLU A 274 -1.29 18.69 -19.77
N LYS A 275 0.00 19.03 -19.63
CA LYS A 275 1.09 18.54 -20.48
C LYS A 275 1.69 17.20 -20.06
N LEU A 276 1.41 16.73 -18.85
CA LEU A 276 1.94 15.48 -18.29
C LEU A 276 0.81 14.48 -18.24
N SER A 277 0.75 13.57 -19.21
CA SER A 277 -0.23 12.49 -19.22
C SER A 277 0.04 11.53 -18.05
N SER A 278 -0.95 11.36 -17.17
CA SER A 278 -0.95 10.40 -16.05
C SER A 278 0.30 10.44 -15.17
N PRO A 279 0.59 11.58 -14.49
CA PRO A 279 1.78 11.69 -13.64
C PRO A 279 1.67 10.78 -12.41
N VAL A 280 2.72 10.04 -12.12
CA VAL A 280 2.89 9.28 -10.88
C VAL A 280 3.72 10.09 -9.89
N VAL A 281 3.29 10.09 -8.65
CA VAL A 281 3.94 10.84 -7.56
C VAL A 281 4.73 9.86 -6.72
N LEU A 282 5.97 10.21 -6.43
CA LEU A 282 6.89 9.37 -5.67
C LEU A 282 7.47 10.21 -4.53
N GLU A 283 7.35 9.71 -3.30
CA GLU A 283 7.99 10.30 -2.13
C GLU A 283 9.32 9.60 -1.86
N ALA A 284 10.33 10.37 -1.48
CA ALA A 284 11.58 9.88 -0.93
C ALA A 284 12.03 10.77 0.23
N GLU A 285 13.05 10.34 0.97
CA GLU A 285 13.64 11.13 2.07
C GLU A 285 14.04 12.55 1.63
N GLU A 286 14.54 12.69 0.40
CA GLU A 286 14.96 13.97 -0.16
C GLU A 286 13.82 14.88 -0.65
N GLY A 287 12.57 14.40 -0.67
CA GLY A 287 11.39 15.16 -1.07
C GLY A 287 10.54 14.47 -2.13
N LEU A 288 9.80 15.28 -2.89
CA LEU A 288 8.78 14.82 -3.83
C LEU A 288 9.31 14.74 -5.27
N TYR A 289 8.97 13.66 -5.94
CA TYR A 289 9.32 13.40 -7.34
C TYR A 289 8.07 13.13 -8.16
N ILE A 290 8.09 13.56 -9.43
CA ILE A 290 7.01 13.34 -10.38
C ILE A 290 7.56 12.56 -11.56
N ALA A 291 6.98 11.38 -11.82
CA ALA A 291 7.24 10.60 -13.02
C ALA A 291 6.11 10.86 -14.02
N ALA A 292 6.44 11.53 -15.13
CA ALA A 292 5.49 11.78 -16.20
C ALA A 292 5.77 10.87 -17.38
N ALA A 293 4.71 10.32 -18.00
CA ALA A 293 4.86 9.42 -19.13
C ALA A 293 5.64 10.11 -20.28
N ALA A 294 6.54 9.35 -20.89
CA ALA A 294 7.29 9.70 -22.08
C ALA A 294 7.05 8.62 -23.16
N GLU A 295 7.48 8.88 -24.40
CA GLU A 295 7.24 7.99 -25.54
C GLU A 295 7.64 6.53 -25.28
N HIS A 296 8.71 6.31 -24.50
CA HIS A 296 9.23 4.97 -24.17
C HIS A 296 9.54 4.78 -22.67
N GLY A 297 8.75 5.38 -21.76
CA GLY A 297 8.96 5.26 -20.31
C GLY A 297 8.52 6.51 -19.55
N TYR A 298 9.43 7.12 -18.79
CA TYR A 298 9.13 8.28 -17.95
C TYR A 298 10.20 9.36 -18.00
N THR A 299 9.77 10.61 -17.88
CA THR A 299 10.63 11.71 -17.43
C THR A 299 10.43 11.91 -15.93
N ILE A 300 11.53 11.92 -15.18
CA ILE A 300 11.51 12.15 -13.73
C ILE A 300 11.82 13.62 -13.45
N TYR A 301 10.99 14.24 -12.62
CA TYR A 301 11.16 15.62 -12.15
C TYR A 301 11.30 15.67 -10.63
N LYS A 302 12.23 16.49 -10.13
CA LYS A 302 12.28 16.87 -8.71
C LYS A 302 11.36 18.07 -8.49
N ALA A 303 10.52 18.00 -7.45
CA ALA A 303 9.68 19.12 -7.04
C ALA A 303 10.43 20.04 -6.06
N ASP A 304 10.51 21.33 -6.39
CA ASP A 304 10.95 22.38 -5.48
C ASP A 304 9.73 22.92 -4.71
N THR A 305 9.49 22.31 -3.54
CA THR A 305 8.34 22.60 -2.66
C THR A 305 8.42 23.96 -1.96
N ALA A 306 9.58 24.62 -2.01
CA ALA A 306 9.75 25.97 -1.49
C ALA A 306 9.08 27.04 -2.38
N LYS A 307 8.82 26.73 -3.66
CA LYS A 307 8.14 27.62 -4.62
C LYS A 307 6.63 27.37 -4.66
N SER A 308 5.88 28.39 -5.09
CA SER A 308 4.44 28.31 -5.33
C SER A 308 4.11 29.08 -6.62
N PRO A 309 3.58 28.42 -7.68
CA PRO A 309 3.42 26.96 -7.78
C PRO A 309 4.76 26.22 -7.67
N VAL A 310 4.71 24.93 -7.36
CA VAL A 310 5.88 24.05 -7.27
C VAL A 310 6.66 24.12 -8.59
N ALA A 311 7.98 24.30 -8.52
CA ALA A 311 8.80 24.24 -9.71
C ALA A 311 9.30 22.82 -9.93
N LEU A 312 9.14 22.32 -11.15
CA LEU A 312 9.62 20.99 -11.55
C LEU A 312 10.94 21.12 -12.30
N SER A 313 11.97 20.42 -11.82
CA SER A 313 13.26 20.32 -12.48
C SER A 313 13.43 18.92 -13.03
N LYS A 314 13.58 18.78 -14.35
CA LYS A 314 13.87 17.48 -14.96
C LYS A 314 15.19 16.96 -14.39
N ILE A 315 15.17 15.72 -13.92
CA ILE A 315 16.35 14.99 -13.44
C ILE A 315 16.88 14.14 -14.60
N THR A 316 16.07 13.18 -15.04
CA THR A 316 16.46 12.18 -16.02
C THR A 316 15.25 11.67 -16.81
N GLU A 317 15.53 10.87 -17.83
CA GLU A 317 14.56 10.05 -18.55
C GLU A 317 14.92 8.58 -18.34
N ILE A 318 13.91 7.76 -18.04
CA ILE A 318 14.04 6.32 -17.83
C ILE A 318 13.20 5.64 -18.88
N SER A 319 13.81 4.70 -19.59
CA SER A 319 13.13 3.94 -20.64
C SER A 319 12.89 2.50 -20.25
N GLY A 320 11.80 1.93 -20.78
CA GLY A 320 11.58 0.49 -20.75
C GLY A 320 12.55 -0.26 -21.67
N SER A 321 12.47 -1.58 -21.68
CA SER A 321 13.37 -2.43 -22.46
C SER A 321 13.00 -2.53 -23.95
N ALA A 322 11.77 -2.15 -24.32
CA ALA A 322 11.28 -2.20 -25.70
C ALA A 322 10.25 -1.10 -26.00
N GLU A 323 10.05 -0.77 -27.28
CA GLU A 323 9.03 0.22 -27.69
C GLU A 323 7.61 -0.16 -27.28
N SER A 324 7.30 -1.46 -27.23
CA SER A 324 5.99 -1.97 -26.82
C SER A 324 5.86 -2.18 -25.31
N SER A 325 6.86 -1.79 -24.52
CA SER A 325 6.84 -1.95 -23.07
C SER A 325 6.04 -0.84 -22.40
N THR A 326 5.28 -1.22 -21.39
CA THR A 326 4.74 -0.27 -20.41
C THR A 326 5.56 -0.42 -19.15
N LEU A 327 6.33 0.62 -18.82
CA LEU A 327 7.00 0.73 -17.53
C LEU A 327 6.02 1.32 -16.52
N TYR A 328 6.16 1.03 -15.23
CA TYR A 328 5.39 1.60 -14.12
C TYR A 328 6.36 1.95 -12.98
N PRO A 329 6.50 3.22 -12.57
CA PRO A 329 7.38 3.61 -11.48
C PRO A 329 6.65 3.36 -10.17
N THR A 330 7.35 2.77 -9.19
CA THR A 330 6.70 2.34 -7.94
C THR A 330 7.13 3.17 -6.75
N PHE A 331 8.41 3.14 -6.38
CA PHE A 331 8.93 3.86 -5.22
C PHE A 331 10.40 4.23 -5.41
N ILE A 332 10.88 5.13 -4.57
CA ILE A 332 12.27 5.57 -4.52
C ILE A 332 12.88 5.13 -3.19
N PHE A 333 14.07 4.53 -3.24
CA PHE A 333 14.84 4.20 -2.06
C PHE A 333 16.34 4.25 -2.35
N ASN A 334 17.14 4.83 -1.44
CA ASN A 334 18.60 4.98 -1.58
C ASN A 334 19.01 5.42 -2.99
N ASP A 335 18.46 6.56 -3.44
CA ASP A 335 18.73 7.16 -4.76
C ASP A 335 18.44 6.25 -5.96
N SER A 336 17.63 5.22 -5.77
CA SER A 336 17.22 4.27 -6.81
C SER A 336 15.72 4.35 -7.03
N LEU A 337 15.30 4.55 -8.27
CA LEU A 337 13.91 4.37 -8.68
C LEU A 337 13.68 2.90 -8.98
N TYR A 338 12.69 2.31 -8.31
CA TYR A 338 12.24 0.97 -8.64
C TYR A 338 11.03 1.05 -9.58
N SER A 339 11.00 0.15 -10.55
CA SER A 339 9.95 0.10 -11.55
C SER A 339 9.64 -1.32 -11.97
N TYR A 340 8.41 -1.52 -12.37
CA TYR A 340 7.90 -2.75 -12.96
C TYR A 340 7.57 -2.53 -14.42
N GLU A 341 7.96 -3.45 -15.29
CA GLU A 341 7.75 -3.34 -16.74
C GLU A 341 6.94 -4.52 -17.27
N GLU A 342 5.96 -4.24 -18.12
CA GLU A 342 5.16 -5.23 -18.83
C GLU A 342 5.34 -5.12 -20.34
N ILE A 343 5.55 -6.27 -20.98
CA ILE A 343 5.55 -6.40 -22.43
C ILE A 343 4.48 -7.39 -22.85
N TYR A 344 3.53 -6.94 -23.66
CA TYR A 344 2.45 -7.77 -24.20
C TYR A 344 2.76 -8.20 -25.65
N VAL A 345 2.94 -9.51 -25.87
CA VAL A 345 3.10 -10.10 -27.21
C VAL A 345 2.15 -11.28 -27.38
N ASP A 346 1.27 -11.23 -28.38
CA ASP A 346 0.40 -12.34 -28.78
C ASP A 346 -0.31 -13.07 -27.61
N LYS A 347 -0.85 -12.30 -26.66
CA LYS A 347 -1.56 -12.71 -25.41
C LYS A 347 -0.68 -13.18 -24.24
N ASN A 348 0.64 -13.18 -24.39
CA ASN A 348 1.56 -13.42 -23.28
C ASN A 348 2.09 -12.08 -22.75
N SER A 349 2.00 -11.88 -21.44
CA SER A 349 2.71 -10.80 -20.75
C SER A 349 4.07 -11.32 -20.29
N THR A 350 5.13 -10.61 -20.62
CA THR A 350 6.44 -10.78 -19.98
C THR A 350 6.65 -9.63 -19.02
N SER A 351 6.98 -9.96 -17.78
CA SER A 351 7.15 -8.98 -16.72
C SER A 351 8.61 -8.88 -16.32
N PHE A 352 9.05 -7.65 -16.09
CA PHE A 352 10.39 -7.34 -15.62
C PHE A 352 10.34 -6.44 -14.40
N ILE A 353 11.39 -6.54 -13.61
CA ILE A 353 11.68 -5.61 -12.54
C ILE A 353 12.94 -4.89 -12.93
N GLN A 354 12.94 -3.57 -12.82
CA GLN A 354 14.15 -2.79 -13.03
C GLN A 354 14.35 -1.76 -11.93
N THR A 355 15.62 -1.46 -11.68
CA THR A 355 16.04 -0.35 -10.84
C THR A 355 16.94 0.56 -11.66
N ASN A 356 16.78 1.86 -11.45
CA ASN A 356 17.56 2.88 -12.11
C ASN A 356 18.12 3.84 -11.06
N ASN A 357 19.36 4.29 -11.24
CA ASN A 357 19.87 5.41 -10.47
C ASN A 357 19.01 6.66 -10.77
N LEU A 358 18.46 7.27 -9.72
CA LEU A 358 17.48 8.34 -9.84
C LEU A 358 18.03 9.60 -10.50
N GLU A 359 19.30 9.95 -10.21
CA GLU A 359 19.94 11.16 -10.73
C GLU A 359 20.32 11.03 -12.21
N THR A 360 20.88 9.88 -12.60
CA THR A 360 21.44 9.67 -13.93
C THR A 360 20.46 8.98 -14.88
N GLY A 361 19.50 8.22 -14.36
CA GLY A 361 18.62 7.33 -15.13
C GLY A 361 19.29 6.01 -15.54
N GLU A 362 20.56 5.82 -15.22
CA GLU A 362 21.29 4.60 -15.59
C GLU A 362 20.66 3.36 -14.94
N LEU A 363 20.52 2.30 -15.74
CA LEU A 363 20.01 1.01 -15.29
C LEU A 363 21.00 0.38 -14.31
N THR A 364 20.56 0.11 -13.09
CA THR A 364 21.38 -0.54 -12.05
C THR A 364 21.07 -2.03 -11.93
N TYR A 365 19.83 -2.43 -12.21
CA TYR A 365 19.40 -3.84 -12.24
C TYR A 365 18.24 -4.04 -13.20
N ARG A 366 18.20 -5.20 -13.87
CA ARG A 366 17.02 -5.71 -14.58
C ARG A 366 16.89 -7.22 -14.39
N GLY A 367 15.72 -7.66 -13.94
CA GLY A 367 15.36 -9.05 -13.77
C GLY A 367 14.10 -9.43 -14.56
N LYS A 368 14.07 -10.64 -15.11
CA LYS A 368 12.91 -11.22 -15.78
C LYS A 368 12.13 -12.10 -14.81
N LEU A 369 10.83 -11.86 -14.67
CA LEU A 369 9.93 -12.79 -14.01
C LEU A 369 9.53 -13.90 -14.99
N THR A 370 9.77 -15.15 -14.62
CA THR A 370 9.39 -16.32 -15.43
C THR A 370 8.66 -17.35 -14.59
N SER A 371 7.79 -18.11 -15.26
CA SER A 371 7.16 -19.29 -14.69
C SER A 371 7.52 -20.53 -15.52
N ASN A 372 7.71 -21.65 -14.82
CA ASN A 372 7.65 -22.97 -15.44
C ASN A 372 6.24 -23.56 -15.21
N ASN A 373 5.29 -23.24 -16.10
CA ASN A 373 3.97 -23.86 -16.08
C ASN A 373 3.92 -25.00 -17.10
N GLU A 374 3.75 -26.25 -16.64
CA GLU A 374 3.60 -27.42 -17.52
C GLU A 374 2.25 -27.44 -18.26
N LYS A 375 1.28 -26.64 -17.81
CA LYS A 375 0.03 -26.38 -18.52
C LYS A 375 0.19 -25.07 -19.27
N ASP A 376 0.00 -25.07 -20.58
CA ASP A 376 0.01 -23.91 -21.51
C ASP A 376 -1.11 -22.88 -21.19
N GLU A 377 -1.28 -22.51 -19.92
CA GLU A 377 -2.19 -21.46 -19.47
C GLU A 377 -1.47 -20.11 -19.61
N ASN A 378 -2.18 -19.10 -20.11
CA ASN A 378 -1.63 -17.75 -20.23
C ASN A 378 -1.12 -17.30 -18.85
N VAL A 379 0.18 -17.03 -18.76
CA VAL A 379 0.79 -16.52 -17.53
C VAL A 379 0.56 -15.02 -17.50
N TYR A 380 -0.41 -14.60 -16.70
CA TYR A 380 -0.61 -13.20 -16.35
C TYR A 380 0.14 -12.90 -15.05
N PHE A 381 0.89 -11.81 -15.03
CA PHE A 381 1.50 -11.26 -13.84
C PHE A 381 0.92 -9.88 -13.60
N SER A 382 0.41 -9.63 -12.40
CA SER A 382 0.00 -8.30 -11.94
C SER A 382 0.50 -8.12 -10.54
N LEU A 383 1.08 -6.95 -10.24
CA LEU A 383 1.62 -6.64 -8.94
C LEU A 383 0.62 -5.80 -8.14
N THR A 384 0.38 -6.19 -6.90
CA THR A 384 -0.47 -5.46 -5.96
C THR A 384 0.35 -4.58 -5.03
N GLU A 385 1.52 -5.06 -4.62
CA GLU A 385 2.40 -4.39 -3.65
C GLU A 385 3.85 -4.63 -4.05
N PHE A 386 4.64 -3.57 -3.97
CA PHE A 386 6.03 -3.56 -4.41
C PHE A 386 6.74 -2.51 -3.54
N GLU A 387 7.54 -2.97 -2.58
CA GLU A 387 8.25 -2.14 -1.58
C GLU A 387 9.52 -2.86 -1.07
N LEU A 388 10.22 -2.29 -0.10
CA LEU A 388 11.37 -2.95 0.52
C LEU A 388 11.02 -3.59 1.86
N SER A 389 11.43 -4.84 2.05
CA SER A 389 11.46 -5.48 3.36
C SER A 389 12.66 -4.99 4.18
N GLU A 390 12.38 -4.31 5.29
CA GLU A 390 13.39 -3.85 6.26
C GLU A 390 14.04 -4.94 7.13
#